data_AF-A0A139KMX0-F1
#
_entry.id   AF-A0A139KMX0-F1
#
_cell.length_a   1.000
_cell.length_b   1.000
_cell.length_c   1.000
_cell.angle_alpha   90.00
_cell.angle_beta   90.00
_cell.angle_gamma   90.00
#
_symmetry.space_group_name_H-M   'P 1'
#
loop_
_entity.id
_entity.type
_entity.pdbx_description
1 polymer ?
#
loop_
_entity_poly.entity_id
_entity_poly.type
_entity_poly.pdbx_seq_one_letter_code
_entity_poly.pdbx_strand_id
1 'polypeptide(L)'
;MKKELTPTSDVDKATLIGDEYVSQVRTFGALGYTPHRICSLLGLRGKEKIALTIRLAMPGDVYNDAYRNGCALGEYNIDAELAKKAEAGDVTAIETLETRKKERTVKDLRNQLFGI
;
A
#
# COMPACT_ATOMS: atom_id res chain seq x y z
N MET A 1 41.42 6.94 -7.66
CA MET A 1 40.33 6.20 -6.97
C MET A 1 39.16 7.14 -6.78
N LYS A 2 38.06 6.97 -7.51
CA LYS A 2 36.81 7.66 -7.19
C LYS A 2 36.30 7.03 -5.89
N LYS A 3 36.26 7.81 -4.80
CA LYS A 3 35.61 7.39 -3.56
C LYS A 3 34.12 7.27 -3.89
N GLU A 4 33.62 6.04 -4.03
CA GLU A 4 32.19 5.79 -4.06
C GLU A 4 31.65 6.19 -2.69
N LEU A 5 30.95 7.33 -2.63
CA LEU A 5 30.23 7.79 -1.46
C LEU A 5 29.11 6.78 -1.19
N THR A 6 29.20 6.08 -0.06
CA THR A 6 28.14 5.17 0.37
C THR A 6 27.00 6.00 0.97
N PRO A 7 25.75 5.80 0.50
CA PRO A 7 24.60 6.52 1.04
C PRO A 7 24.42 6.19 2.53
N THR A 8 24.42 7.22 3.36
CA THR A 8 24.42 7.09 4.83
C THR A 8 23.05 7.43 5.44
N SER A 9 22.23 8.25 4.77
CA SER A 9 20.85 8.52 5.18
C SER A 9 19.83 7.67 4.41
N ASP A 10 18.62 7.54 4.95
CA ASP A 10 17.52 6.84 4.27
C ASP A 10 17.03 7.60 3.02
N VAL A 11 17.22 8.93 2.98
CA VAL A 11 16.96 9.76 1.81
C VAL A 11 17.95 9.42 0.67
N ASP A 12 19.24 9.24 1.00
CA ASP A 12 20.24 8.86 -0.01
C ASP A 12 20.05 7.43 -0.54
N LYS A 13 19.43 6.56 0.28
CA LYS A 13 19.06 5.20 -0.16
C LYS A 13 17.80 5.24 -1.03
N ALA A 14 16.85 6.13 -0.77
CA ALA A 14 15.63 6.28 -1.56
C ALA A 14 15.95 6.65 -3.02
N THR A 15 16.99 7.47 -3.28
CA THR A 15 17.39 7.85 -4.64
C THR A 15 17.99 6.69 -5.47
N LEU A 16 18.15 5.49 -4.89
CA LEU A 16 18.68 4.31 -5.60
C LEU A 16 17.63 3.59 -6.46
N ILE A 17 16.37 4.04 -6.44
CA ILE A 17 15.30 3.57 -7.32
C ILE A 17 14.54 4.77 -7.86
N GLY A 18 14.27 4.79 -9.17
CA GLY A 18 13.45 5.82 -9.79
C GLY A 18 11.95 5.56 -9.58
N ASP A 19 11.10 6.22 -10.35
CA ASP A 19 9.64 6.15 -10.22
C ASP A 19 8.98 5.19 -11.24
N GLU A 20 9.78 4.35 -11.91
CA GLU A 20 9.34 3.44 -12.98
C GLU A 20 8.30 2.41 -12.52
N TYR A 21 8.27 2.06 -11.23
CA TYR A 21 7.38 1.04 -10.69
C TYR A 21 6.12 1.59 -10.04
N VAL A 22 5.91 2.92 -10.01
CA VAL A 22 4.81 3.57 -9.26
C VAL A 22 3.44 3.00 -9.64
N SER A 23 3.19 2.82 -10.94
CA SER A 23 1.92 2.24 -11.44
C SER A 23 1.72 0.78 -11.00
N GLN A 24 2.79 -0.02 -11.02
CA GLN A 24 2.74 -1.41 -10.58
C GLN A 24 2.54 -1.51 -9.07
N VAL A 25 3.23 -0.66 -8.29
CA VAL A 25 3.07 -0.57 -6.83
C VAL A 25 1.63 -0.23 -6.46
N ARG A 26 0.99 0.72 -7.15
CA ARG A 26 -0.43 1.02 -6.97
C ARG A 26 -1.31 -0.19 -7.24
N THR A 27 -1.07 -0.88 -8.34
CA THR A 27 -1.82 -2.10 -8.70
C THR A 27 -1.66 -3.19 -7.64
N PHE A 28 -0.44 -3.43 -7.18
CA PHE A 28 -0.19 -4.41 -6.13
C PHE A 28 -0.77 -4.01 -4.77
N GLY A 29 -0.82 -2.71 -4.46
CA GLY A 29 -1.54 -2.18 -3.30
C GLY A 29 -3.02 -2.52 -3.35
N ALA A 30 -3.67 -2.37 -4.52
CA ALA A 30 -5.08 -2.73 -4.71
C ALA A 30 -5.35 -4.23 -4.56
N LEU A 31 -4.34 -5.07 -4.83
CA LEU A 31 -4.40 -6.52 -4.59
C LEU A 31 -4.09 -6.91 -3.13
N GLY A 32 -3.78 -5.95 -2.25
CA GLY A 32 -3.47 -6.20 -0.83
C GLY A 32 -2.08 -6.80 -0.60
N TYR A 33 -1.13 -6.64 -1.53
CA TYR A 33 0.22 -7.17 -1.36
C TYR A 33 1.03 -6.32 -0.40
N THR A 34 1.83 -6.97 0.44
CA THR A 34 2.73 -6.29 1.38
C THR A 34 3.93 -5.67 0.63
N PRO A 35 4.55 -4.60 1.16
CA PRO A 35 5.77 -4.01 0.59
C PRO A 35 6.87 -5.05 0.29
N HIS A 36 7.07 -6.01 1.20
CA HIS A 36 8.03 -7.10 1.00
C HIS A 36 7.69 -7.95 -0.24
N ARG A 37 6.43 -8.34 -0.40
CA ARG A 37 5.97 -9.14 -1.53
C ARG A 37 6.08 -8.37 -2.85
N ILE A 38 5.81 -7.07 -2.83
CA ILE A 38 5.97 -6.18 -3.98
C ILE A 38 7.42 -6.17 -4.45
N CYS A 39 8.38 -5.96 -3.54
CA CYS A 39 9.80 -6.00 -3.87
C CYS A 39 10.21 -7.35 -4.51
N SER A 40 9.68 -8.46 -3.98
CA SER A 40 9.92 -9.79 -4.55
C SER A 40 9.34 -9.96 -5.96
N LEU A 41 8.13 -9.45 -6.22
CA LEU A 41 7.46 -9.53 -7.53
C LEU A 41 8.13 -8.65 -8.58
N LEU A 42 8.65 -7.49 -8.18
CA LEU A 42 9.44 -6.61 -9.04
C LEU A 42 10.87 -7.12 -9.28
N GLY A 43 11.27 -8.21 -8.62
CA GLY A 43 12.60 -8.80 -8.76
C GLY A 43 13.72 -7.97 -8.11
N LEU A 44 13.39 -6.99 -7.27
CA LEU A 44 14.34 -6.07 -6.66
C LEU A 44 15.20 -6.77 -5.61
N ARG A 45 16.50 -6.48 -5.61
CA ARG A 45 17.48 -7.09 -4.70
C ARG A 45 18.40 -6.04 -4.08
N GLY A 46 19.07 -6.42 -3.00
CA GLY A 46 20.09 -5.60 -2.35
C GLY A 46 19.60 -4.18 -2.05
N LYS A 47 20.29 -3.19 -2.64
CA LYS A 47 20.05 -1.76 -2.39
C LYS A 47 18.70 -1.28 -2.91
N GLU A 48 18.22 -1.76 -4.06
CA GLU A 48 16.94 -1.35 -4.65
C GLU A 48 15.76 -1.81 -3.78
N LYS A 49 15.83 -3.03 -3.23
CA LYS A 49 14.82 -3.54 -2.29
C LYS A 49 14.74 -2.66 -1.04
N ILE A 50 15.90 -2.24 -0.51
CA ILE A 50 15.96 -1.35 0.66
C ILE A 50 15.37 0.01 0.29
N ALA A 51 15.77 0.57 -0.85
CA ALA A 51 15.28 1.85 -1.35
C ALA A 51 13.75 1.87 -1.47
N LEU A 52 13.16 0.92 -2.20
CA LEU A 52 11.71 0.85 -2.37
C LEU A 52 10.99 0.63 -1.03
N THR A 53 11.56 -0.17 -0.13
CA THR A 53 10.98 -0.40 1.20
C THR A 53 10.93 0.90 2.02
N ILE A 54 11.99 1.70 1.97
CA ILE A 54 12.04 3.03 2.62
C ILE A 54 11.01 3.96 1.99
N ARG A 55 10.99 4.07 0.67
CA ARG A 55 10.05 4.93 -0.06
C ARG A 55 8.60 4.57 0.19
N LEU A 56 8.27 3.27 0.28
CA LEU A 56 6.94 2.79 0.65
C LEU A 56 6.55 3.11 2.10
N ALA A 57 7.49 3.36 2.99
CA ALA A 57 7.24 3.69 4.39
C ALA A 57 7.24 5.21 4.67
N MET A 58 7.75 6.02 3.74
CA MET A 58 7.94 7.47 3.92
C MET A 58 6.68 8.25 3.50
N PRO A 59 5.97 8.91 4.44
CA PRO A 59 4.82 9.74 4.08
C PRO A 59 5.21 10.87 3.12
N GLY A 60 4.41 11.08 2.08
CA GLY A 60 4.65 12.09 1.04
C GLY A 60 5.62 11.66 -0.07
N ASP A 61 6.19 10.44 0.01
CA ASP A 61 6.86 9.84 -1.14
C ASP A 61 5.83 9.30 -2.15
N VAL A 62 6.11 9.47 -3.44
CA VAL A 62 5.25 9.02 -4.55
C VAL A 62 4.90 7.53 -4.45
N TYR A 63 5.83 6.68 -3.99
CA TYR A 63 5.55 5.26 -3.79
C TYR A 63 4.64 4.99 -2.60
N ASN A 64 4.81 5.71 -1.48
CA ASN A 64 3.90 5.61 -0.34
C ASN A 64 2.48 6.01 -0.75
N ASP A 65 2.35 7.14 -1.44
CA ASP A 65 1.06 7.66 -1.89
C ASP A 65 0.40 6.71 -2.90
N ALA A 66 1.15 6.23 -3.88
CA ALA A 66 0.66 5.27 -4.87
C ALA A 66 0.21 3.95 -4.23
N TYR A 67 1.00 3.43 -3.28
CA TYR A 67 0.66 2.20 -2.55
C TYR A 67 -0.62 2.37 -1.71
N ARG A 68 -0.70 3.45 -0.91
CA ARG A 68 -1.88 3.75 -0.09
C ARG A 68 -3.13 3.98 -0.94
N ASN A 69 -2.99 4.70 -2.05
CA ASN A 69 -4.07 4.87 -3.03
C ASN A 69 -4.53 3.53 -3.61
N GLY A 70 -3.58 2.67 -3.97
CA GLY A 70 -3.85 1.29 -4.39
C GLY A 70 -4.68 0.54 -3.36
N CYS A 71 -4.21 0.47 -2.11
CA CYS A 71 -4.94 -0.21 -1.04
C CYS A 71 -6.36 0.33 -0.86
N ALA A 72 -6.55 1.65 -0.86
CA ALA A 72 -7.87 2.27 -0.75
C ALA A 72 -8.80 1.88 -1.93
N LEU A 73 -8.26 1.83 -3.16
CA LEU A 73 -9.02 1.37 -4.33
C LEU A 73 -9.39 -0.12 -4.22
N GLY A 74 -8.48 -0.96 -3.73
CA GLY A 74 -8.75 -2.37 -3.48
C GLY A 74 -9.89 -2.57 -2.49
N GLU A 75 -9.84 -1.86 -1.36
CA GLU A 75 -10.90 -1.88 -0.35
C GLU A 75 -12.25 -1.42 -0.92
N TYR A 76 -12.24 -0.32 -1.70
CA TYR A 76 -13.45 0.19 -2.36
C TYR A 76 -14.04 -0.84 -3.34
N ASN A 77 -13.22 -1.47 -4.16
CA ASN A 77 -13.69 -2.45 -5.14
C ASN A 77 -14.34 -3.66 -4.46
N ILE A 78 -13.77 -4.13 -3.34
CA ILE A 78 -14.38 -5.20 -2.53
C ILE A 78 -15.74 -4.76 -2.01
N ASP A 79 -15.85 -3.56 -1.47
CA ASP A 79 -17.10 -3.03 -0.94
C ASP A 79 -18.15 -2.86 -2.05
N ALA A 80 -17.76 -2.38 -3.23
CA ALA A 80 -18.64 -2.21 -4.37
C ALA A 80 -19.18 -3.56 -4.88
N GLU A 81 -18.33 -4.59 -4.98
CA GLU A 81 -18.78 -5.93 -5.40
C GLU A 81 -19.66 -6.60 -4.34
N LEU A 82 -19.35 -6.42 -3.06
CA LEU A 82 -20.22 -6.89 -1.98
C LEU A 82 -21.57 -6.15 -1.99
N ALA A 83 -21.59 -4.84 -2.27
CA ALA A 83 -22.83 -4.07 -2.34
C ALA A 83 -23.75 -4.59 -3.46
N LYS A 84 -23.20 -4.85 -4.65
CA LYS A 84 -23.96 -5.46 -5.75
C LYS A 84 -24.56 -6.82 -5.37
N LYS A 85 -23.81 -7.67 -4.67
CA LYS A 85 -24.30 -8.97 -4.19
C LYS A 85 -25.39 -8.82 -3.12
N ALA A 86 -25.21 -7.86 -2.21
CA ALA A 86 -26.18 -7.54 -1.18
C ALA A 86 -27.51 -7.03 -1.78
N GLU A 87 -27.44 -6.18 -2.81
CA GLU A 87 -28.62 -5.72 -3.58
C GLU A 87 -29.35 -6.88 -4.27
N ALA A 88 -28.63 -7.92 -4.68
CA ALA A 88 -29.20 -9.15 -5.23
C ALA A 88 -29.75 -10.11 -4.16
N GLY A 89 -29.69 -9.75 -2.87
CA GLY A 89 -30.24 -10.53 -1.76
C GLY A 89 -29.28 -11.55 -1.13
N ASP A 90 -27.97 -11.47 -1.41
CA ASP A 90 -26.98 -12.32 -0.74
C ASP A 90 -26.79 -11.88 0.72
N VAL A 91 -27.38 -12.64 1.65
CA VAL A 91 -27.31 -12.40 3.10
C VAL A 91 -25.87 -12.38 3.61
N THR A 92 -24.99 -13.22 3.06
CA THR A 92 -23.58 -13.26 3.47
C THR A 92 -22.87 -11.96 3.08
N ALA A 93 -23.17 -11.42 1.90
CA ALA A 93 -22.61 -10.15 1.45
C ALA A 93 -23.10 -8.97 2.31
N ILE A 94 -24.38 -8.98 2.72
CA ILE A 94 -24.95 -7.98 3.63
C ILE A 94 -24.20 -7.98 4.98
N GLU A 95 -24.07 -9.14 5.61
CA GLU A 95 -23.37 -9.28 6.90
C GLU A 95 -21.89 -8.87 6.80
N THR A 96 -21.24 -9.24 5.69
CA THR A 96 -19.84 -8.88 5.43
C THR A 96 -19.66 -7.37 5.28
N LEU A 97 -20.55 -6.68 4.55
CA LEU A 97 -20.52 -5.23 4.42
C LEU A 97 -20.68 -4.52 5.76
N GLU A 98 -21.65 -4.95 6.56
CA GLU A 98 -21.90 -4.34 7.88
C GLU A 98 -20.71 -4.53 8.82
N THR A 99 -20.07 -5.70 8.77
CA THR A 99 -18.83 -5.96 9.52
C THR A 99 -17.70 -5.02 9.07
N ARG A 100 -17.46 -4.93 7.76
CA ARG A 100 -16.41 -4.05 7.20
C ARG A 100 -16.63 -2.57 7.51
N LYS A 101 -17.89 -2.09 7.48
CA LYS A 101 -18.23 -0.72 7.89
C LYS A 101 -17.84 -0.46 9.35
N LYS A 102 -18.21 -1.38 10.26
CA LYS A 102 -17.87 -1.26 11.68
C LYS A 102 -16.36 -1.26 11.89
N GLU A 103 -15.64 -2.17 11.24
CA GLU A 103 -14.18 -2.24 11.33
C GLU A 103 -13.51 -0.94 10.84
N ARG A 104 -14.01 -0.37 9.73
CA ARG A 104 -13.52 0.91 9.22
C ARG A 104 -13.76 2.04 10.22
N THR A 105 -14.96 2.15 10.79
CA THR A 105 -15.23 3.16 11.84
C THR A 105 -14.31 3.01 13.04
N VAL A 106 -14.04 1.77 13.48
CA VAL A 106 -13.09 1.51 14.58
C VAL A 106 -11.67 1.92 14.19
N LYS A 107 -11.23 1.62 12.97
CA LYS A 107 -9.90 1.99 12.46
C LYS A 107 -9.75 3.51 12.35
N ASP A 108 -10.76 4.22 11.86
CA ASP A 108 -10.74 5.67 11.73
C ASP A 108 -10.73 6.34 13.11
N LEU A 109 -11.50 5.83 14.07
CA LEU A 109 -11.46 6.28 15.47
C LEU A 109 -10.09 6.06 16.10
N ARG A 110 -9.44 4.91 15.86
CA ARG A 110 -8.09 4.64 16.36
C ARG A 110 -7.07 5.63 15.78
N ASN A 111 -7.14 5.88 14.48
CA ASN A 111 -6.29 6.86 13.82
C ASN A 111 -6.53 8.27 14.37
N GLN A 112 -7.79 8.66 14.59
CA GLN A 112 -8.12 9.99 15.11
C GLN A 112 -7.66 10.19 16.56
N LEU A 113 -7.84 9.18 17.42
CA LEU A 113 -7.54 9.29 18.85
C LEU A 113 -6.07 9.04 19.17
N PHE A 114 -5.40 8.17 18.42
CA PHE A 114 -4.08 7.63 18.76
C PHE A 114 -3.05 7.71 17.63
N GLY A 115 -3.45 8.12 16.42
CA GLY A 115 -2.55 8.19 15.26
C GLY A 115 -2.08 6.82 14.74
N ILE A 116 -2.83 5.75 15.04
CA ILE A 116 -2.54 4.34 14.66
C ILE A 116 -3.70 3.63 13.96
#